data_AF-A0A9X3LDH7-F1
#
_entry.id   AF-A0A9X3LDH7-F1
#
_cell.length_a   1.000
_cell.length_b   1.000
_cell.length_c   1.000
_cell.angle_alpha   90.00
_cell.angle_beta   90.00
_cell.angle_gamma   90.00
#
_symmetry.space_group_name_H-M   'P 1'
#
loop_
_entity.id
_entity.type
_entity.pdbx_description
1 polymer ?
#
loop_
_entity_poly.entity_id
_entity_poly.type
_entity_poly.pdbx_seq_one_letter_code
_entity_poly.pdbx_strand_id
1 'polypeptide(L)'
;MIRFDPTHAKKEHLIDLLHQWSTLREAIQEAFKMKTSDTHQQMNIGIKLYQDLLVQVSESDSFDQEELKDYEILPLNGQERYTFIIMNSNRYSAFCQLNELFDETNKKIARLRIKAT
;
A
#
# COMPACT_ATOMS: atom_id res chain seq x y z
N MET A 1 -11.43 -3.97 -14.35
CA MET A 1 -11.76 -3.37 -13.05
C MET A 1 -11.95 -4.47 -12.02
N ILE A 2 -10.99 -4.56 -11.11
CA ILE A 2 -10.92 -5.49 -9.97
C ILE A 2 -11.70 -4.84 -8.82
N ARG A 3 -12.73 -5.54 -8.32
CA ARG A 3 -13.64 -5.03 -7.28
C ARG A 3 -13.08 -5.15 -5.88
N PHE A 4 -13.56 -4.27 -5.01
CA PHE A 4 -13.39 -4.38 -3.57
C PHE A 4 -14.18 -5.58 -3.02
N ASP A 5 -13.55 -6.38 -2.15
CA ASP A 5 -14.21 -7.50 -1.48
C ASP A 5 -14.46 -7.20 0.02
N PRO A 6 -15.72 -6.97 0.43
CA PRO A 6 -16.06 -6.67 1.83
C PRO A 6 -15.84 -7.87 2.77
N THR A 7 -15.80 -9.10 2.25
CA THR A 7 -15.66 -10.31 3.07
C THR A 7 -14.25 -10.44 3.63
N HIS A 8 -13.24 -10.08 2.84
CA HIS A 8 -11.83 -10.11 3.22
C HIS A 8 -11.34 -8.78 3.83
N ALA A 9 -12.02 -7.66 3.54
CA ALA A 9 -11.75 -6.34 4.13
C ALA A 9 -12.35 -6.12 5.53
N LYS A 10 -12.51 -7.18 6.32
CA LYS A 10 -12.94 -7.07 7.72
C LYS A 10 -11.92 -6.28 8.53
N LYS A 11 -12.42 -5.59 9.56
CA LYS A 11 -11.60 -4.72 10.42
C LYS A 11 -10.43 -5.47 11.05
N GLU A 12 -10.65 -6.71 11.49
CA GLU A 12 -9.63 -7.58 12.10
C GLU A 12 -8.45 -7.85 11.16
N HIS A 13 -8.70 -8.26 9.91
CA HIS A 13 -7.63 -8.56 8.95
C HIS A 13 -6.87 -7.30 8.48
N LEU A 14 -7.53 -6.14 8.50
CA LEU A 14 -6.89 -4.87 8.18
C LEU A 14 -5.99 -4.38 9.32
N ILE A 15 -6.33 -4.66 10.58
CA ILE A 15 -5.55 -4.19 11.74
C ILE A 15 -4.12 -4.74 11.68
N ASP A 16 -3.94 -6.01 11.34
CA ASP A 16 -2.61 -6.63 11.29
C ASP A 16 -1.73 -6.02 10.20
N LEU A 17 -2.29 -5.81 9.00
CA LEU A 17 -1.59 -5.15 7.88
C LEU A 17 -1.20 -3.70 8.22
N LEU A 18 -2.12 -2.96 8.84
CA LEU A 18 -1.88 -1.57 9.23
C LEU A 18 -0.87 -1.46 10.37
N HIS A 19 -0.85 -2.42 11.28
CA HIS A 19 0.17 -2.49 12.32
C HIS A 19 1.55 -2.77 11.71
N GLN A 20 1.63 -3.76 10.81
CA GLN A 20 2.87 -4.04 10.05
C GLN A 20 3.36 -2.81 9.29
N TRP A 21 2.45 -2.08 8.63
CA TRP A 21 2.80 -0.84 7.95
C TRP A 21 3.28 0.23 8.93
N SER A 22 2.63 0.41 10.09
CA SER A 22 3.04 1.38 11.10
C SER A 22 4.47 1.13 11.59
N THR A 23 4.79 -0.12 11.94
CA THR A 23 6.14 -0.50 12.38
C THR A 23 7.16 -0.32 11.27
N LEU A 24 6.85 -0.77 10.06
CA LEU A 24 7.76 -0.67 8.92
C LEU A 24 7.99 0.78 8.48
N ARG A 25 6.96 1.62 8.54
CA ARG A 25 7.04 3.06 8.26
C ARG A 25 8.05 3.74 9.18
N GLU A 26 8.01 3.43 10.47
CA GLU A 26 8.97 3.97 11.45
C GLU A 26 10.40 3.51 11.14
N ALA A 27 10.57 2.22 10.82
CA ALA A 27 11.86 1.67 10.45
C ALA A 27 12.43 2.35 9.19
N ILE A 28 11.62 2.48 8.12
CA ILE A 28 12.04 3.12 6.86
C ILE A 28 12.40 4.58 7.10
N GLN A 29 11.59 5.30 7.87
CA GLN A 29 11.85 6.69 8.20
C GLN A 29 13.19 6.85 8.93
N GLU A 30 13.51 5.94 9.86
CA GLU A 30 14.77 5.96 10.57
C GLU A 30 15.95 5.58 9.67
N ALA A 31 15.78 4.58 8.80
CA ALA A 31 16.78 4.18 7.81
C ALA A 31 17.18 5.34 6.88
N PHE A 32 16.20 6.12 6.40
CA PHE A 32 16.46 7.32 5.60
C PHE A 32 17.20 8.42 6.37
N LYS A 33 16.89 8.62 7.66
CA LYS A 33 17.61 9.59 8.50
C LYS A 33 19.06 9.16 8.75
N MET A 34 19.25 7.89 9.09
CA MET A 34 20.55 7.31 9.40
C MET A 34 21.38 7.00 8.15
N LYS A 35 20.78 7.09 6.95
CA LYS A 35 21.38 6.74 5.65
C LYS A 35 21.94 5.32 5.65
N THR A 36 21.22 4.40 6.27
CA THR A 36 21.61 3.00 6.37
C THR A 36 21.49 2.30 5.02
N SER A 37 22.34 1.29 4.80
CA SER A 37 22.35 0.50 3.57
C SER A 37 21.10 -0.35 3.37
N ASP A 38 20.29 -0.56 4.41
CA ASP A 38 19.07 -1.37 4.37
C ASP A 38 17.83 -0.59 3.91
N THR A 39 17.92 0.74 3.73
CA THR A 39 16.80 1.61 3.32
C THR A 39 16.04 1.06 2.11
N HIS A 40 16.77 0.63 1.08
CA HIS A 40 16.20 0.07 -0.14
C HIS A 40 15.46 -1.26 0.12
N GLN A 41 16.02 -2.11 0.99
CA GLN A 41 15.39 -3.37 1.37
C GLN A 41 14.09 -3.13 2.14
N GLN A 42 14.11 -2.21 3.11
CA GLN A 42 12.90 -1.89 3.88
C GLN A 42 11.82 -1.26 2.99
N MET A 43 12.19 -0.41 2.04
CA MET A 43 11.26 0.12 1.04
C MET A 43 10.63 -0.97 0.17
N ASN A 44 11.40 -1.97 -0.25
CA ASN A 44 10.85 -3.10 -1.01
C ASN A 44 9.86 -3.94 -0.19
N ILE A 45 10.12 -4.13 1.11
CA ILE A 45 9.16 -4.76 2.02
C ILE A 45 7.87 -3.92 2.08
N GLY A 46 7.98 -2.59 2.14
CA GLY A 46 6.82 -1.70 2.19
C GLY A 46 5.99 -1.73 0.90
N ILE A 47 6.66 -1.78 -0.25
CA ILE A 47 6.01 -1.95 -1.56
C ILE A 47 5.27 -3.29 -1.60
N LYS A 48 5.90 -4.38 -1.14
CA LYS A 48 5.25 -5.69 -1.08
C LYS A 48 4.04 -5.69 -0.16
N LEU A 49 4.15 -5.08 1.02
CA LEU A 49 3.03 -4.92 1.94
C LEU A 49 1.86 -4.15 1.32
N TYR A 50 2.14 -3.14 0.48
CA TYR A 50 1.11 -2.41 -0.25
C TYR A 50 0.42 -3.28 -1.31
N GLN A 51 1.19 -4.10 -2.03
CA GLN A 51 0.61 -5.08 -2.98
C GLN A 51 -0.30 -6.07 -2.25
N ASP A 52 0.15 -6.57 -1.10
CA ASP A 52 -0.60 -7.53 -0.29
C ASP A 52 -1.90 -6.91 0.25
N LEU A 53 -1.87 -5.63 0.66
CA LEU A 53 -3.08 -4.88 0.99
C LEU A 53 -4.05 -4.82 -0.18
N LEU A 54 -3.57 -4.50 -1.38
CA LEU A 54 -4.43 -4.38 -2.56
C LEU A 54 -5.14 -5.69 -2.88
N VAL A 55 -4.40 -6.80 -2.88
CA VAL A 55 -4.92 -8.15 -3.10
C VAL A 55 -5.94 -8.52 -2.03
N GLN A 56 -5.56 -8.40 -0.75
CA GLN A 56 -6.38 -8.83 0.39
C GLN A 56 -7.76 -8.17 0.45
N VAL A 57 -7.89 -6.92 0.00
CA VAL A 57 -9.17 -6.18 0.06
C VAL A 57 -9.91 -6.16 -1.28
N SER A 58 -9.50 -7.00 -2.21
CA SER A 58 -10.06 -7.11 -3.55
C SER A 58 -10.49 -8.54 -3.87
N GLU A 59 -11.17 -8.73 -4.99
CA GLU A 59 -11.49 -10.05 -5.54
C GLU A 59 -10.30 -10.74 -6.25
N SER A 60 -9.11 -10.12 -6.26
CA SER A 60 -7.92 -10.69 -6.88
C SER A 60 -7.21 -11.67 -5.93
N ASP A 61 -6.70 -12.77 -6.49
CA ASP A 61 -5.88 -13.75 -5.77
C ASP A 61 -4.37 -13.38 -5.77
N SER A 62 -3.96 -12.46 -6.65
CA SER A 62 -2.54 -12.09 -6.80
C SER A 62 -2.37 -10.66 -7.29
N PHE A 63 -1.18 -10.10 -7.07
CA PHE A 63 -0.86 -8.76 -7.53
C PHE A 63 -0.25 -8.82 -8.94
N ASP A 64 -0.88 -8.12 -9.88
CA ASP A 64 -0.30 -7.81 -11.19
C ASP A 64 -0.18 -6.28 -11.35
N GLN A 65 1.03 -5.82 -11.71
CA GLN A 65 1.29 -4.41 -11.94
C GLN A 65 0.56 -3.87 -13.19
N GLU A 66 0.31 -4.70 -14.20
CA GLU A 66 -0.43 -4.30 -15.40
C GLU A 66 -1.91 -4.01 -15.10
N GLU A 67 -2.45 -4.68 -14.09
CA GLU A 67 -3.83 -4.54 -13.62
C GLU A 67 -3.98 -3.53 -12.47
N LEU A 68 -2.90 -2.90 -12.00
CA LEU A 68 -2.95 -2.01 -10.85
C LEU A 68 -4.02 -0.91 -11.00
N LYS A 69 -4.10 -0.27 -12.17
CA LYS A 69 -5.12 0.75 -12.51
C LYS A 69 -6.57 0.25 -12.43
N ASP A 70 -6.77 -1.07 -12.49
CA ASP A 70 -8.09 -1.70 -12.47
C ASP A 70 -8.64 -1.88 -11.06
N TYR A 71 -7.81 -1.79 -10.02
CA TYR A 71 -8.25 -1.90 -8.62
C TYR A 71 -9.21 -0.75 -8.24
N GLU A 72 -10.43 -1.10 -7.86
CA GLU A 72 -11.44 -0.14 -7.37
C GLU A 72 -10.94 0.66 -6.16
N ILE A 73 -10.07 0.07 -5.34
CA ILE A 73 -9.47 0.67 -4.14
C ILE A 73 -8.29 1.60 -4.44
N LEU A 74 -7.79 1.64 -5.68
CA LEU A 74 -6.65 2.49 -6.03
C LEU A 74 -7.04 3.98 -6.02
N PRO A 75 -6.20 4.87 -5.47
CA PRO A 75 -6.37 6.32 -5.66
C PRO A 75 -6.28 6.74 -7.14
N LEU A 76 -6.83 7.90 -7.50
CA LEU A 76 -6.95 8.35 -8.90
C LEU A 76 -5.61 8.40 -9.65
N ASN A 77 -4.54 8.82 -8.97
CA ASN A 77 -3.16 8.89 -9.47
C ASN A 77 -2.28 7.78 -8.87
N GLY A 78 -2.90 6.68 -8.44
CA GLY A 78 -2.21 5.61 -7.73
C GLY A 78 -1.19 4.89 -8.61
N GLN A 79 -1.46 4.75 -9.91
CA GLN A 79 -0.57 4.10 -10.87
C GLN A 79 0.73 4.88 -11.05
N GLU A 80 0.65 6.19 -11.28
CA GLU A 80 1.81 7.04 -11.47
C GLU A 80 2.66 7.10 -10.20
N ARG A 81 2.00 7.23 -9.04
CA ARG A 81 2.68 7.22 -7.74
C ARG A 81 3.38 5.89 -7.47
N TYR A 82 2.71 4.77 -7.71
CA TYR A 82 3.30 3.44 -7.55
C TYR A 82 4.51 3.23 -8.47
N THR A 83 4.40 3.62 -9.73
CA THR A 83 5.50 3.57 -10.70
C THR A 83 6.69 4.41 -10.23
N PHE A 84 6.43 5.63 -9.75
CA PHE A 84 7.47 6.49 -9.17
C PHE A 84 8.16 5.83 -7.97
N ILE A 85 7.40 5.20 -7.07
CA ILE A 85 7.93 4.55 -5.86
C ILE A 85 8.88 3.41 -6.23
N ILE A 86 8.50 2.52 -7.15
CA ILE A 86 9.37 1.42 -7.60
C ILE A 86 10.67 1.95 -8.20
N MET A 87 10.57 2.96 -9.08
CA MET A 87 11.73 3.51 -9.77
C MET A 87 12.67 4.30 -8.85
N ASN A 88 12.19 4.75 -7.69
CA ASN A 88 12.90 5.66 -6.80
C ASN A 88 12.91 5.19 -5.34
N SER A 89 12.81 3.89 -5.09
CA SER A 89 12.70 3.30 -3.74
C SER A 89 13.87 3.65 -2.81
N ASN A 90 14.99 4.14 -3.35
CA ASN A 90 16.13 4.65 -2.59
C ASN A 90 16.02 6.14 -2.21
N ARG A 91 14.91 6.83 -2.52
CA ARG A 91 14.69 8.25 -2.24
C ARG A 91 13.62 8.43 -1.18
N TYR A 92 13.85 9.38 -0.27
CA TYR A 92 12.88 9.71 0.79
C TYR A 92 11.53 10.16 0.22
N SER A 93 11.52 10.80 -0.95
CA SER A 93 10.27 11.17 -1.63
C SER A 93 9.44 9.94 -2.02
N ALA A 94 10.04 8.81 -2.40
CA ALA A 94 9.30 7.58 -2.66
C ALA A 94 8.68 7.01 -1.39
N PHE A 95 9.37 7.10 -0.24
CA PHE A 95 8.78 6.74 1.04
C PHE A 95 7.55 7.60 1.38
N CYS A 96 7.63 8.92 1.21
CA CYS A 96 6.47 9.79 1.43
C CYS A 96 5.29 9.40 0.53
N GLN A 97 5.56 9.13 -0.75
CA GLN A 97 4.54 8.70 -1.70
C GLN A 97 3.92 7.35 -1.33
N LEU A 98 4.72 6.39 -0.85
CA LEU A 98 4.21 5.11 -0.37
C LEU A 98 3.32 5.29 0.85
N ASN A 99 3.72 6.15 1.80
CA ASN A 99 2.90 6.45 2.96
C ASN A 99 1.56 7.10 2.58
N GLU A 100 1.58 8.05 1.64
CA GLU A 100 0.35 8.66 1.12
C GLU A 100 -0.56 7.63 0.42
N LEU A 101 0.00 6.68 -0.34
CA LEU A 101 -0.77 5.61 -0.95
C LEU A 101 -1.49 4.75 0.09
N PHE A 102 -0.82 4.36 1.18
CA PHE A 102 -1.47 3.65 2.28
C PHE A 102 -2.61 4.46 2.89
N ASP A 103 -2.36 5.73 3.24
CA ASP A 103 -3.36 6.59 3.88
C ASP A 103 -4.61 6.79 3.01
N GLU A 104 -4.43 7.01 1.71
CA GLU A 104 -5.53 7.21 0.78
C GLU A 104 -6.29 5.93 0.47
N THR A 105 -5.57 4.82 0.28
CA THR A 105 -6.18 3.49 0.04
C THR A 105 -7.02 3.09 1.25
N ASN A 106 -6.53 3.31 2.47
CA ASN A 106 -7.27 3.07 3.71
C ASN A 106 -8.54 3.91 3.82
N LYS A 107 -8.48 5.19 3.46
CA LYS A 107 -9.68 6.05 3.40
C LYS A 107 -10.69 5.51 2.39
N LYS A 108 -10.23 5.00 1.24
CA LYS A 108 -11.10 4.44 0.21
C LYS A 108 -11.75 3.13 0.65
N ILE A 109 -10.98 2.22 1.26
CA ILE A 109 -11.48 0.99 1.89
C ILE A 109 -12.56 1.32 2.93
N ALA A 110 -12.31 2.26 3.84
CA ALA A 110 -13.30 2.66 4.85
C ALA A 110 -14.61 3.16 4.22
N ARG A 111 -14.53 3.96 3.16
CA ARG A 111 -15.72 4.44 2.41
C ARG A 111 -16.48 3.30 1.73
N LEU A 112 -15.77 2.35 1.11
CA LEU A 112 -16.39 1.21 0.43
C LEU A 112 -17.06 0.25 1.41
N ARG A 113 -16.46 0.03 2.59
CA ARG A 113 -17.07 -0.76 3.67
C ARG A 113 -18.40 -0.18 4.15
N ILE A 114 -18.50 1.14 4.29
CA ILE A 114 -19.76 1.80 4.69
C ILE A 114 -20.85 1.61 3.62
N LYS A 115 -20.48 1.62 2.33
CA LYS A 115 -21.43 1.41 1.23
C LYS A 115 -21.88 -0.05 1.07
N ALA A 116 -21.04 -0.99 1.49
CA ALA A 116 -21.32 -2.43 1.41
C ALA A 116 -22.12 -2.95 2.62
N THR A 117 -22.37 -2.10 3.62
CA THR A 117 -23.21 -2.39 4.79
C THR A 117 -24.63 -1.89 4.54
#